data_AF-A0A934V9R4-F1
#
_entry.id   AF-A0A934V9R4-F1
#
_cell.length_a   1.000
_cell.length_b   1.000
_cell.length_c   1.000
_cell.angle_alpha   90.00
_cell.angle_beta   90.00
_cell.angle_gamma   90.00
#
_symmetry.space_group_name_H-M   'P 1'
#
loop_
_entity.id
_entity.type
_entity.pdbx_description
1 polymer ?
#
loop_
_entity_poly.entity_id
_entity_poly.type
_entity_poly.pdbx_seq_one_letter_code
_entity_poly.pdbx_strand_id
1 'polypeptide(L)' 'MLAWVADRVAPYKKVRALEFVDTIPKSPTGKILRRALKDRG' A
#
# COMPACT_ATOMS: atom_id res chain seq x y z
N MET A 1 5.21 3.88 12.23
CA MET A 1 3.92 3.78 11.50
C MET A 1 3.26 2.40 11.64
N LEU A 2 3.97 1.30 11.40
CA LEU A 2 3.39 -0.06 11.48
C LEU A 2 2.78 -0.40 12.85
N ALA A 3 3.45 -0.07 13.96
CA ALA A 3 2.91 -0.27 15.30
C ALA A 3 1.57 0.46 15.51
N TRP A 4 1.50 1.73 15.10
CA TRP A 4 0.27 2.53 15.19
C TRP A 4 -0.91 1.88 14.44
N VAL A 5 -0.66 1.28 13.27
CA VAL A 5 -1.68 0.53 12.52
C VAL A 5 -1.99 -0.80 13.23
N ALA A 6 -0.97 -1.51 13.69
CA ALA A 6 -1.10 -2.82 14.33
C ALA A 6 -1.94 -2.79 15.62
N ASP A 7 -1.95 -1.66 16.34
CA ASP A 7 -2.78 -1.46 17.53
C ASP A 7 -4.27 -1.24 17.20
N ARG A 8 -4.60 -0.93 15.94
CA ARG A 8 -5.96 -0.59 15.48
C ARG A 8 -6.61 -1.68 14.64
N VAL A 9 -5.90 -2.74 14.32
CA VAL A 9 -6.39 -3.82 13.46
C VAL A 9 -6.26 -5.18 14.13
N ALA A 10 -7.18 -6.08 13.80
CA ALA A 10 -7.11 -7.48 14.23
C ALA A 10 -5.78 -8.12 13.78
N PRO A 11 -5.23 -9.10 14.53
CA PRO A 11 -3.91 -9.69 14.24
C PRO A 11 -3.73 -10.17 12.80
N TYR A 12 -4.76 -10.75 12.18
CA TYR A 12 -4.71 -11.25 10.80
C TYR A 12 -4.72 -10.15 9.73
N LYS A 13 -5.07 -8.91 10.08
CA LYS A 13 -5.06 -7.75 9.18
C LYS A 13 -3.78 -6.91 9.30
N LYS A 14 -2.81 -7.32 10.12
CA LYS A 14 -1.57 -6.59 10.31
C LYS A 14 -0.76 -6.55 9.00
N VAL A 15 -0.38 -5.35 8.59
CA VAL A 15 0.47 -5.11 7.42
C VAL A 15 1.89 -5.60 7.71
N ARG A 16 2.48 -6.38 6.80
CA ARG A 16 3.80 -7.01 7.00
C ARG A 16 4.96 -6.21 6.39
N ALA A 17 4.68 -5.45 5.34
CA ALA A 17 5.65 -4.63 4.62
C ALA A 17 5.01 -3.32 4.21
N LEU A 18 5.81 -2.25 4.20
CA LEU A 18 5.41 -0.90 3.83
C LEU A 18 6.48 -0.32 2.91
N GLU A 19 6.07 0.11 1.73
CA GLU A 19 6.90 0.88 0.81
C GLU A 19 6.27 2.26 0.64
N PHE A 20 7.08 3.30 0.75
CA PHE A 20 6.66 4.66 0.43
C PHE A 20 6.98 4.92 -1.04
N VAL A 21 6.01 5.46 -1.76
CA VAL A 21 6.16 5.88 -3.15
C VAL A 21 5.83 7.36 -3.25
N ASP A 22 6.58 8.09 -4.08
CA ASP A 22 6.38 9.53 -4.25
C ASP A 22 5.03 9.84 -4.91
N THR A 23 4.53 8.92 -5.73
CA THR A 23 3.28 9.10 -6.48
C THR A 23 2.50 7.78 -6.56
N ILE A 24 1.17 7.89 -6.51
CA ILE A 24 0.27 6.76 -6.77
C ILE A 24 0.06 6.69 -8.29
N PRO A 25 0.49 5.61 -8.97
CA PRO A 25 0.32 5.49 -10.41
C PRO A 25 -1.16 5.35 -10.75
N LYS A 26 -1.60 6.18 -11.70
CA LYS A 26 -2.99 6.23 -12.18
C LYS A 26 -3.05 6.16 -13.70
N SER A 27 -4.13 5.60 -14.23
CA SER A 27 -4.46 5.67 -15.66
C SER A 27 -4.80 7.13 -16.05
N PRO A 28 -4.84 7.45 -17.36
CA PRO A 28 -5.34 8.74 -17.83
C PRO A 28 -6.78 9.06 -17.36
N THR A 29 -7.56 8.03 -17.02
CA THR A 29 -8.92 8.13 -16.46
C THR A 29 -8.96 8.09 -14.92
N GLY A 30 -7.80 8.15 -14.24
CA GLY A 30 -7.69 8.24 -12.79
C GLY A 30 -7.73 6.91 -12.03
N LYS A 31 -7.86 5.76 -12.70
CA LYS A 31 -7.88 4.44 -12.04
C LYS A 31 -6.49 4.12 -11.49
N ILE A 32 -6.40 3.64 -10.25
CA ILE A 32 -5.13 3.22 -9.63
C ILE A 32 -4.58 2.00 -10.37
N LEU A 33 -3.34 2.10 -10.85
CA LEU A 33 -2.63 1.03 -11.55
C LEU A 33 -1.88 0.13 -10.56
N ARG A 34 -2.61 -0.75 -9.88
CA ARG A 34 -2.04 -1.64 -8.84
C ARG A 34 -0.92 -2.56 -9.37
N ARG A 35 -0.98 -2.98 -10.63
CA ARG A 35 0.06 -3.84 -11.23
C ARG A 35 1.41 -3.15 -11.31
N ALA A 36 1.43 -1.86 -11.68
CA ALA A 36 2.65 -1.06 -11.69
C ALA A 36 3.28 -0.86 -10.30
N LEU A 37 2.49 -1.02 -9.22
CA LEU A 37 3.00 -1.06 -7.85
C LEU A 37 3.50 -2.46 -7.47
N LYS A 38 2.81 -3.52 -7.92
CA LYS A 38 3.22 -4.91 -7.66
C LYS A 38 4.55 -5.24 -8.33
N ASP A 39 4.81 -4.75 -9.54
CA ASP A 39 6.05 -5.06 -10.27
C ASP A 39 7.29 -4.35 -9.67
N ARG A 40 7.13 -3.47 -8.67
CA ARG A 40 8.22 -2.75 -8.00
C ARG A 40 8.77 -3.47 -6.76
N GLY A 41 8.00 -4.37 -6.16
CA GLY A 41 8.35 -5.09 -4.92
C GLY A 41 8.30 -6.60 -5.10
#